data_AF-A0A412RE31-F1
#
_entry.id   AF-A0A412RE31-F1
#
_cell.length_a   1.000
_cell.length_b   1.000
_cell.length_c   1.000
_cell.angle_alpha   90.00
_cell.angle_beta   90.00
_cell.angle_gamma   90.00
#
_symmetry.space_group_name_H-M   'P 1'
#
loop_
_entity.id
_entity.type
_entity.pdbx_description
1 polymer ?
#
loop_
_entity_poly.entity_id
_entity_poly.type
_entity_poly.pdbx_seq_one_letter_code
_entity_poly.pdbx_strand_id
1 'polypeptide(L)'
;MRGNDEKVVEIEIERLHDFKNHPFKVQADSQMKELQDSISKYGILNPLIVRPRPEGFYEVISGHRRKYAAMELKYTKVLVIK
;
A
#
# COMPACT_ATOMS: atom_id res chain seq x y z
N MET A 1 -3.96 26.05 -13.84
CA MET A 1 -4.27 25.68 -12.44
C MET A 1 -4.86 24.28 -12.40
N ARG A 2 -4.13 23.31 -11.84
CA ARG A 2 -4.66 22.17 -11.08
C ARG A 2 -3.50 21.71 -10.21
N GLY A 3 -3.54 22.11 -8.93
CA GLY A 3 -2.56 21.65 -7.96
C GLY A 3 -2.65 20.13 -7.86
N ASN A 4 -1.50 19.46 -7.81
CA ASN A 4 -1.40 18.12 -7.30
C ASN A 4 -1.86 18.15 -5.84
N ASP A 5 -3.15 17.93 -5.60
CA ASP A 5 -3.68 17.68 -4.27
C ASP A 5 -3.30 16.25 -3.86
N GLU A 6 -2.01 16.02 -3.56
CA GLU A 6 -1.55 14.80 -2.89
C GLU A 6 -2.31 14.70 -1.56
N LYS A 7 -3.31 13.83 -1.51
CA LYS A 7 -4.18 13.67 -0.34
C LYS A 7 -3.97 12.30 0.27
N VAL A 8 -3.66 12.29 1.56
CA VAL A 8 -3.65 11.07 2.36
C VAL A 8 -5.11 10.66 2.62
N VAL A 9 -5.49 9.48 2.14
CA VAL A 9 -6.82 8.91 2.30
C VAL A 9 -6.74 7.44 2.66
N GLU A 10 -7.77 6.93 3.30
CA GLU A 10 -7.88 5.51 3.65
C GLU A 10 -8.65 4.76 2.56
N ILE A 11 -8.08 3.66 2.05
CA ILE A 11 -8.65 2.86 0.96
C ILE A 11 -8.64 1.38 1.33
N GLU A 12 -9.70 0.67 0.95
CA GLU A 12 -9.80 -0.79 1.05
C GLU A 12 -8.64 -1.46 0.29
N ILE A 13 -7.93 -2.37 0.94
CA ILE A 13 -6.80 -3.08 0.31
C ILE A 13 -7.25 -3.82 -0.95
N GLU A 14 -8.49 -4.33 -0.97
CA GLU A 14 -9.08 -5.03 -2.12
C GLU A 14 -9.18 -4.16 -3.38
N ARG A 15 -9.18 -2.83 -3.23
CA ARG A 15 -9.19 -1.87 -4.35
C ARG A 15 -7.79 -1.56 -4.88
N LEU A 16 -6.74 -2.06 -4.21
CA LEU A 16 -5.33 -1.82 -4.55
C LEU A 16 -4.78 -2.97 -5.38
N HIS A 17 -4.45 -2.70 -6.64
CA HIS A 17 -3.85 -3.66 -7.55
C HIS A 17 -2.39 -3.34 -7.82
N ASP A 18 -1.62 -4.39 -8.09
CA ASP A 18 -0.27 -4.23 -8.60
C ASP A 18 -0.35 -4.00 -10.11
N PHE A 19 0.62 -3.29 -10.70
CA PHE A 19 0.65 -3.07 -12.14
C PHE A 19 1.24 -4.26 -12.92
N LYS A 20 0.88 -4.40 -14.20
CA LYS A 20 1.40 -5.47 -15.08
C LYS A 20 2.94 -5.43 -15.14
N ASN A 21 3.58 -6.60 -15.10
CA ASN A 21 5.04 -6.77 -15.11
C ASN A 21 5.76 -6.19 -13.87
N HIS A 22 5.10 -6.18 -12.71
CA HIS A 22 5.73 -5.75 -11.47
C HIS A 22 6.96 -6.60 -11.14
N PRO A 23 8.18 -6.05 -11.15
CA PRO A 23 9.42 -6.82 -11.03
C PRO A 23 9.73 -7.20 -9.57
N PHE A 24 9.09 -6.55 -8.59
CA PHE A 24 9.38 -6.81 -7.20
C PHE A 24 8.50 -7.95 -6.69
N LYS A 25 9.15 -9.06 -6.37
CA LYS A 25 8.54 -10.14 -5.59
C LYS A 25 8.75 -9.82 -4.12
N VAL A 26 7.67 -9.85 -3.34
CA VAL A 26 7.79 -9.72 -1.90
C VAL A 26 8.49 -10.96 -1.36
N GLN A 27 9.64 -10.75 -0.71
CA GLN A 27 10.36 -11.82 -0.03
C GLN A 27 9.94 -11.83 1.44
N ALA A 28 9.58 -13.01 1.94
CA ALA A 28 9.32 -13.25 3.36
C ALA A 28 10.66 -13.43 4.11
N ASP A 29 11.49 -12.40 4.05
CA ASP A 29 12.78 -12.33 4.74
C ASP A 29 12.61 -11.83 6.18
N SER A 30 13.71 -11.80 6.95
CA SER A 30 13.70 -11.24 8.31
C SER A 30 13.24 -9.78 8.36
N GLN A 31 13.55 -8.99 7.32
CA GLN A 31 13.12 -7.60 7.22
C GLN A 31 11.60 -7.47 7.03
N MET A 32 10.94 -8.46 6.41
CA MET A 32 9.48 -8.50 6.31
C MET A 32 8.86 -8.70 7.68
N LYS A 33 9.44 -9.57 8.50
CA LYS A 33 8.96 -9.80 9.86
C LYS A 33 9.09 -8.54 10.72
N GLU A 34 10.23 -7.84 10.64
CA GLU A 34 10.42 -6.55 11.32
C GLU A 34 9.40 -5.49 10.83
N LEU A 35 9.11 -5.47 9.53
CA LEU A 35 8.09 -4.59 8.97
C LEU A 35 6.69 -4.94 9.50
N GLN A 36 6.33 -6.22 9.56
CA GLN A 36 5.07 -6.68 10.13
C GLN A 36 4.96 -6.34 11.61
N ASP A 37 6.02 -6.56 12.39
CA ASP A 37 6.05 -6.24 13.82
C ASP A 37 5.89 -4.72 14.05
N SER A 38 6.54 -3.90 13.22
CA SER A 38 6.40 -2.45 13.25
C SER A 38 4.99 -1.99 12.89
N ILE A 39 4.40 -2.53 11.82
CA ILE A 39 3.03 -2.20 11.39
C ILE A 39 2.01 -2.68 12.42
N SER A 40 2.21 -3.85 13.03
CA SER A 40 1.34 -4.38 14.08
C SER A 40 1.36 -3.48 15.32
N LYS A 41 2.53 -2.94 15.68
CA LYS A 41 2.70 -2.10 16.88
C LYS A 41 2.29 -0.64 16.68
N TYR A 42 2.60 -0.06 15.52
CA TYR A 42 2.48 1.39 15.27
C TYR A 42 1.54 1.74 14.11
N GLY A 43 1.03 0.75 13.39
CA GLY A 43 0.31 0.96 12.15
C GLY A 43 1.23 1.31 10.97
N ILE A 44 0.61 1.60 9.82
CA ILE A 44 1.35 2.03 8.63
C ILE A 44 1.63 3.54 8.75
N LEU A 45 2.81 3.87 9.25
CA LEU A 45 3.23 5.27 9.47
C LEU A 45 3.41 6.06 8.16
N ASN A 46 3.91 5.39 7.12
CA ASN A 46 4.09 5.99 5.81
C ASN A 46 3.02 5.46 4.85
N PRO A 47 2.16 6.32 4.27
CA PRO A 47 1.17 5.90 3.29
C PRO A 47 1.79 5.23 2.05
N LEU A 48 1.00 4.40 1.37
CA LEU A 48 1.36 3.87 0.05
C LEU A 48 1.14 4.96 -0.99
N ILE A 49 1.90 4.95 -2.08
CA ILE A 49 1.65 5.86 -3.20
C ILE A 49 0.88 5.10 -4.25
N VAL A 50 -0.27 5.63 -4.65
CA VAL A 50 -1.14 5.00 -5.63
C VAL A 50 -1.48 5.96 -6.77
N ARG A 51 -1.87 5.40 -7.91
CA ARG A 51 -2.53 6.17 -8.97
C ARG A 51 -3.96 5.65 -9.20
N PRO A 52 -4.93 6.53 -9.44
CA PRO A 52 -6.30 6.11 -9.73
C PRO A 52 -6.39 5.34 -11.05
N ARG A 53 -7.31 4.39 -11.11
CA ARG A 53 -7.70 3.63 -12.31
C ARG A 53 -9.21 3.74 -12.54
N PRO A 54 -9.71 3.38 -13.74
CA PRO A 54 -11.14 3.28 -13.99
C PRO A 54 -11.83 2.40 -12.94
N GLU A 55 -13.14 2.58 -12.79
CA GLU A 55 -13.98 1.77 -11.90
C GLU A 55 -13.63 1.89 -10.40
N GLY A 56 -12.84 2.91 -10.02
CA GLY A 56 -12.54 3.19 -8.61
C GLY A 56 -11.46 2.28 -8.01
N PHE A 57 -10.68 1.61 -8.85
CA PHE A 57 -9.49 0.89 -8.44
C PHE A 57 -8.27 1.81 -8.38
N TYR A 58 -7.21 1.32 -7.74
CA TYR A 58 -5.95 2.04 -7.61
C TYR A 58 -4.79 1.10 -7.92
N GLU A 59 -3.79 1.59 -8.63
CA GLU A 59 -2.54 0.88 -8.84
C GLU A 59 -1.50 1.37 -7.84
N VAL A 60 -0.85 0.45 -7.14
CA VAL A 60 0.23 0.77 -6.21
C VAL A 60 1.49 1.12 -7.00
N ILE A 61 2.00 2.33 -6.79
CA ILE A 61 3.25 2.82 -7.37
C ILE A 61 4.40 2.55 -6.39
N SER A 62 4.17 2.78 -5.10
CA SER A 62 5.15 2.52 -4.04
C SER A 62 4.48 1.99 -2.78
N GLY A 63 5.22 1.14 -2.05
CA GLY A 63 4.74 0.54 -0.79
C GLY A 63 4.22 -0.89 -0.90
N HIS A 64 4.59 -1.64 -1.95
CA HIS A 64 4.19 -3.04 -2.14
C HIS A 64 4.48 -3.95 -0.92
N ARG A 65 5.65 -3.82 -0.28
CA ARG A 65 5.96 -4.56 0.96
C ARG A 65 5.03 -4.19 2.12
N ARG A 66 4.63 -2.91 2.24
CA ARG A 66 3.68 -2.43 3.26
C ARG A 66 2.28 -2.96 3.00
N LYS A 67 1.82 -2.93 1.73
CA LYS A 67 0.56 -3.57 1.30
C LYS A 67 0.55 -5.04 1.71
N TYR A 68 1.61 -5.77 1.36
CA TYR A 68 1.72 -7.19 1.66
C TYR A 68 1.71 -7.45 3.17
N ALA A 69 2.54 -6.74 3.94
CA ALA A 69 2.54 -6.87 5.40
C ALA A 69 1.17 -6.58 6.02
N ALA A 70 0.46 -5.54 5.53
CA ALA A 70 -0.89 -5.22 5.97
C ALA A 70 -1.90 -6.33 5.67
N MET A 71 -1.81 -6.96 4.48
CA MET A 71 -2.63 -8.12 4.12
C MET A 71 -2.38 -9.31 5.04
N GLU A 72 -1.11 -9.65 5.30
CA GLU A 72 -0.74 -10.75 6.22
C GLU A 72 -1.26 -10.50 7.64
N LEU A 73 -1.25 -9.23 8.07
CA LEU A 73 -1.80 -8.77 9.35
C LEU A 73 -3.34 -8.59 9.32
N LYS A 74 -4.01 -8.93 8.22
CA LYS A 74 -5.47 -8.87 8.04
C LYS A 74 -6.08 -7.46 8.17
N TYR A 75 -5.32 -6.44 7.79
CA TYR A 75 -5.87 -5.09 7.63
C TYR A 75 -6.86 -5.10 6.46
N THR A 76 -8.00 -4.43 6.62
CA THR A 76 -8.97 -4.22 5.54
C THR A 76 -8.69 -2.95 4.76
N LYS A 77 -8.10 -1.95 5.43
CA LYS A 77 -7.83 -0.62 4.90
C LYS A 77 -6.41 -0.15 5.18
N VAL A 78 -5.88 0.69 4.28
CA VAL A 78 -4.55 1.31 4.43
C VAL A 78 -4.57 2.77 4.00
N LEU A 79 -3.66 3.55 4.57
CA LEU A 79 -3.42 4.93 4.16
C LEU A 79 -2.67 4.95 2.83
N VAL A 80 -3.16 5.75 1.89
CA VAL A 80 -2.52 5.99 0.60
C VAL A 80 -2.48 7.48 0.26
N ILE A 81 -1.49 7.88 -0.53
CA ILE A 81 -1.42 9.17 -1.21
C ILE A 81 -1.84 8.94 -2.66
N LYS A 82 -2.82 9.71 -3.13
CA LYS A 82 -3.34 9.69 -4.50
C LYS A 82 -3.21 11.04 -5.17
#